data_AF-A0A7Z1T8K5-F1
#
_entry.id   AF-A0A7Z1T8K5-F1
#
_cell.length_a   1.000
_cell.length_b   1.000
_cell.length_c   1.000
_cell.angle_alpha   90.00
_cell.angle_beta   90.00
_cell.angle_gamma   90.00
#
_symmetry.space_group_name_H-M   'P 1'
#
loop_
_entity.id
_entity.type
_entity.pdbx_description
1 polymer ?
#
loop_
_entity_poly.entity_id
_entity_poly.type
_entity_poly.pdbx_seq_one_letter_code
_entity_poly.pdbx_strand_id
1 'polypeptide(L)'
;MVNADSLKRCFEFIKKIDDSSPLWIPSYSEAKNLSFISGKYDFRRWIDERNKIDSIYSNIKTHEDFEELLHHLEQKNETICSHQEISFCNDILSEILNDRHIARALLDGGVVILPVIEPNRYIKFRALNRIISGVQRADIFAYWQQINDFTDKERELFNGKPYKFHKKLVYIMYGYVSGEIRQAYAEGIETLDKYKQLLKEICELEKNSLFSYLTERHGRVFHGEDDILMTVLAEIDKAKAGVISTRNDNSLAERAFVTELLKLFYTYGGSNPTSAVYRFTRTNFMLNDIERKTIQRCWDSLSSYMDKNR
;
A
#
# COMPACT_ATOMS: atom_id res chain seq x y z
N MET A 1 8.58 4.33 -23.59
CA MET A 1 9.36 4.49 -22.34
C MET A 1 8.55 5.41 -21.46
N VAL A 2 8.09 4.90 -20.32
CA VAL A 2 7.26 5.67 -19.39
C VAL A 2 8.05 6.87 -18.86
N ASN A 3 7.51 8.07 -18.99
CA ASN A 3 8.13 9.29 -18.48
C ASN A 3 7.80 9.53 -16.99
N ALA A 4 8.55 10.44 -16.34
CA ALA A 4 8.40 10.74 -14.92
C ALA A 4 6.98 11.21 -14.56
N ASP A 5 6.36 12.07 -15.37
CA ASP A 5 5.02 12.61 -15.11
C ASP A 5 3.95 11.50 -15.13
N SER A 6 4.09 10.54 -16.04
CA SER A 6 3.17 9.40 -16.16
C SER A 6 3.32 8.45 -14.98
N LEU A 7 4.56 8.16 -14.56
CA LEU A 7 4.84 7.37 -13.36
C LEU A 7 4.30 8.07 -12.11
N LYS A 8 4.50 9.38 -11.98
CA LYS A 8 3.98 10.18 -10.86
C LYS A 8 2.46 10.12 -10.78
N ARG A 9 1.78 10.35 -11.91
CA ARG A 9 0.31 10.32 -11.97
C ARG A 9 -0.23 8.93 -11.63
N CYS A 10 0.38 7.86 -12.15
CA CYS A 10 -0.02 6.49 -11.80
C CYS A 10 0.28 6.20 -10.31
N PHE A 11 1.44 6.60 -9.78
CA PHE A 11 1.75 6.47 -8.35
C PHE A 11 0.71 7.15 -7.45
N GLU A 12 0.37 8.41 -7.70
CA GLU A 12 -0.62 9.14 -6.91
C GLU A 12 -2.01 8.49 -6.99
N PHE A 13 -2.37 7.94 -8.15
CA PHE A 13 -3.59 7.14 -8.29
C PHE A 13 -3.56 5.87 -7.42
N ILE A 14 -2.48 5.08 -7.48
CA ILE A 14 -2.33 3.85 -6.68
C ILE A 14 -2.32 4.18 -5.18
N LYS A 15 -1.66 5.27 -4.81
CA LYS A 15 -1.64 5.78 -3.44
C LYS A 15 -3.04 6.16 -2.97
N LYS A 16 -3.82 6.86 -3.80
CA LYS A 16 -5.20 7.22 -3.49
C LYS A 16 -6.05 5.99 -3.18
N ILE A 17 -5.97 4.93 -3.98
CA ILE A 17 -6.77 3.70 -3.76
C ILE A 17 -6.28 2.86 -2.55
N ASP A 18 -4.98 2.88 -2.25
CA ASP A 18 -4.41 2.12 -1.11
C ASP A 18 -4.60 2.85 0.23
N ASP A 19 -4.66 4.19 0.21
CA ASP A 19 -4.80 5.04 1.41
C ASP A 19 -6.26 5.43 1.70
N SER A 20 -7.18 5.27 0.74
CA SER A 20 -8.60 5.61 0.94
C SER A 20 -9.23 4.78 2.05
N SER A 21 -10.07 5.44 2.87
CA SER A 21 -11.01 4.77 3.77
C SER A 21 -11.69 3.60 3.05
N PRO A 22 -12.02 2.49 3.74
CA PRO A 22 -12.33 1.23 3.07
C PRO A 22 -13.45 1.43 2.04
N LEU A 23 -13.09 1.39 0.75
CA LEU A 23 -14.00 1.72 -0.36
C LEU A 23 -15.22 0.79 -0.41
N TRP A 24 -15.09 -0.38 0.18
CA TRP A 24 -16.12 -1.40 0.33
C TRP A 24 -17.06 -1.17 1.53
N ILE A 25 -16.94 -0.06 2.25
CA ILE A 25 -17.82 0.28 3.37
C ILE A 25 -18.59 1.57 3.05
N PRO A 26 -19.93 1.53 3.00
CA PRO A 26 -20.73 2.74 2.89
C PRO A 26 -20.55 3.67 4.11
N SER A 27 -20.57 4.97 3.88
CA SER A 27 -20.73 5.97 4.94
C SER A 27 -22.12 5.85 5.57
N TYR A 28 -22.33 6.53 6.68
CA TYR A 28 -23.62 6.50 7.37
C TYR A 28 -24.75 7.09 6.51
N SER A 29 -24.48 8.24 5.90
CA SER A 29 -25.45 8.93 5.04
C SER A 29 -25.74 8.13 3.78
N GLU A 30 -24.74 7.39 3.30
CA GLU A 30 -24.85 6.46 2.18
C GLU A 30 -25.70 5.23 2.53
N ALA A 31 -25.40 4.55 3.65
CA ALA A 31 -26.06 3.30 4.03
C ALA A 31 -27.58 3.46 4.21
N LYS A 32 -28.04 4.63 4.66
CA LYS A 32 -29.48 4.94 4.82
C LYS A 32 -30.28 4.86 3.52
N ASN A 33 -29.62 5.04 2.38
CA ASN A 33 -30.26 5.03 1.08
C ASN A 33 -30.42 3.61 0.52
N LEU A 34 -29.78 2.60 1.15
CA LEU A 34 -29.90 1.20 0.74
C LEU A 34 -31.23 0.63 1.20
N SER A 35 -31.96 -0.05 0.31
CA SER A 35 -33.32 -0.55 0.54
C SER A 35 -33.38 -1.57 1.67
N PHE A 36 -32.37 -2.43 1.79
CA PHE A 36 -32.27 -3.44 2.85
C PHE A 36 -31.94 -2.85 4.23
N ILE A 37 -31.65 -1.54 4.28
CA ILE A 37 -31.28 -0.80 5.50
C ILE A 37 -32.34 0.25 5.88
N SER A 38 -32.90 0.94 4.88
CA SER A 38 -33.81 2.07 5.08
C SER A 38 -34.96 1.73 6.02
N GLY A 39 -35.20 2.59 7.00
CA GLY A 39 -36.27 2.42 8.00
C GLY A 39 -36.04 1.34 9.07
N LYS A 40 -34.97 0.53 8.99
CA LYS A 40 -34.69 -0.55 9.96
C LYS A 40 -33.84 -0.11 11.16
N TYR A 41 -33.10 0.99 11.04
CA TYR A 41 -32.17 1.45 12.08
C TYR A 41 -32.21 2.96 12.30
N ASP A 42 -32.29 3.38 13.57
CA ASP A 42 -31.93 4.75 13.94
C ASP A 42 -30.42 4.85 14.09
N PHE A 43 -29.79 5.17 12.98
CA PHE A 43 -28.35 5.24 12.91
C PHE A 43 -27.76 6.28 13.87
N ARG A 44 -28.51 7.29 14.35
CA ARG A 44 -27.97 8.40 15.19
C ARG A 44 -27.32 7.93 16.51
N ARG A 45 -27.53 6.67 16.91
CA ARG A 45 -27.08 6.11 18.19
C ARG A 45 -25.82 5.23 18.13
N TRP A 46 -25.15 5.09 16.98
CA TRP A 46 -24.01 4.16 16.85
C TRP A 46 -22.69 4.86 17.15
N ILE A 47 -22.04 4.44 18.24
CA ILE A 47 -20.83 5.03 18.79
C ILE A 47 -19.55 4.29 18.31
N ASP A 48 -19.66 3.08 17.72
CA ASP A 48 -18.51 2.26 17.31
C ASP A 48 -18.59 1.82 15.83
N GLU A 49 -17.55 2.13 15.06
CA GLU A 49 -17.40 1.76 13.65
C GLU A 49 -17.30 0.25 13.41
N ARG A 50 -16.87 -0.57 14.40
CA ARG A 50 -16.86 -2.03 14.23
C ARG A 50 -18.27 -2.61 14.19
N ASN A 51 -19.14 -2.15 15.10
CA ASN A 51 -20.57 -2.51 15.09
C ASN A 51 -21.29 -2.01 13.82
N LYS A 52 -20.74 -0.98 13.17
CA LYS A 52 -21.25 -0.42 11.90
C LYS A 52 -21.23 -1.42 10.76
N ILE A 53 -20.08 -2.04 10.52
CA ILE A 53 -19.84 -2.90 9.35
C ILE A 53 -20.66 -4.18 9.47
N ASP A 54 -20.59 -4.86 10.61
CA ASP A 54 -21.33 -6.10 10.84
C ASP A 54 -22.83 -5.94 10.62
N SER A 55 -23.37 -4.79 10.96
CA SER A 55 -24.80 -4.58 10.84
C SER A 55 -25.26 -4.19 9.44
N ILE A 56 -24.45 -3.49 8.64
CA ILE A 56 -24.78 -3.28 7.21
C ILE A 56 -24.81 -4.65 6.51
N TYR A 57 -23.74 -5.41 6.70
CA TYR A 57 -23.53 -6.67 5.99
C TYR A 57 -24.44 -7.82 6.47
N SER A 58 -24.84 -7.84 7.74
CA SER A 58 -25.79 -8.86 8.25
C SER A 58 -27.23 -8.68 7.77
N ASN A 59 -27.58 -7.50 7.20
CA ASN A 59 -28.89 -7.25 6.63
C ASN A 59 -29.02 -7.67 5.16
N ILE A 60 -27.91 -8.03 4.50
CA ILE A 60 -27.88 -8.54 3.14
C ILE A 60 -28.31 -10.00 3.17
N LYS A 61 -29.46 -10.31 2.57
CA LYS A 61 -30.06 -11.64 2.60
C LYS A 61 -30.25 -12.23 1.21
N THR A 62 -30.38 -11.39 0.18
CA THR A 62 -30.63 -11.84 -1.19
C THR A 62 -29.53 -11.39 -2.16
N HIS A 63 -29.60 -11.89 -3.39
CA HIS A 63 -28.72 -11.43 -4.46
C HIS A 63 -28.95 -9.94 -4.74
N GLU A 64 -30.21 -9.50 -4.77
CA GLU A 64 -30.59 -8.13 -5.08
C GLU A 64 -30.05 -7.14 -4.04
N ASP A 65 -30.07 -7.50 -2.74
CA ASP A 65 -29.46 -6.69 -1.68
C ASP A 65 -27.95 -6.49 -1.92
N PHE A 66 -27.27 -7.54 -2.40
CA PHE A 66 -25.84 -7.49 -2.68
C PHE A 66 -25.52 -6.66 -3.92
N GLU A 67 -26.29 -6.85 -5.01
CA GLU A 67 -26.14 -6.05 -6.23
C GLU A 67 -26.44 -4.57 -5.97
N GLU A 68 -27.43 -4.24 -5.15
CA GLU A 68 -27.70 -2.87 -4.72
C GLU A 68 -26.51 -2.27 -3.98
N LEU A 69 -25.91 -3.02 -3.04
CA LEU A 69 -24.69 -2.59 -2.34
C LEU A 69 -23.54 -2.35 -3.33
N LEU A 70 -23.28 -3.31 -4.23
CA LEU A 70 -22.17 -3.20 -5.20
C LEU A 70 -22.36 -1.98 -6.09
N HIS A 71 -23.54 -1.78 -6.66
CA HIS A 71 -23.84 -0.64 -7.50
C HIS A 71 -23.59 0.69 -6.77
N HIS A 72 -24.01 0.77 -5.49
CA HIS A 72 -23.75 1.93 -4.66
C HIS A 72 -22.25 2.18 -4.42
N LEU A 73 -21.50 1.12 -4.08
CA LEU A 73 -20.06 1.21 -3.84
C LEU A 73 -19.28 1.56 -5.12
N GLU A 74 -19.73 1.10 -6.28
CA GLU A 74 -19.18 1.46 -7.59
C GLU A 74 -19.37 2.94 -7.89
N GLN A 75 -20.59 3.47 -7.73
CA GLN A 75 -20.85 4.92 -7.89
C GLN A 75 -20.00 5.76 -6.94
N LYS A 76 -19.89 5.34 -5.67
CA LYS A 76 -18.98 5.99 -4.71
C LYS A 76 -17.54 5.95 -5.21
N ASN A 77 -17.08 4.79 -5.67
CA ASN A 77 -15.71 4.64 -6.15
C ASN A 77 -15.45 5.50 -7.39
N GLU A 78 -16.41 5.70 -8.29
CA GLU A 78 -16.27 6.61 -9.44
C GLU A 78 -15.98 8.06 -9.03
N THR A 79 -16.53 8.52 -7.89
CA THR A 79 -16.21 9.86 -7.35
C THR A 79 -14.79 9.97 -6.81
N ILE A 80 -14.17 8.84 -6.47
CA ILE A 80 -12.81 8.75 -5.94
C ILE A 80 -11.83 8.44 -7.07
N CYS A 81 -12.18 7.60 -8.02
CA CYS A 81 -11.31 7.11 -9.08
C CYS A 81 -12.13 6.93 -10.35
N SER A 82 -11.88 7.79 -11.34
CA SER A 82 -12.57 7.69 -12.62
C SER A 82 -12.07 6.49 -13.43
N HIS A 83 -12.93 5.96 -14.31
CA HIS A 83 -12.55 4.91 -15.26
C HIS A 83 -11.33 5.31 -16.11
N GLN A 84 -11.23 6.60 -16.46
CA GLN A 84 -10.10 7.14 -17.22
C GLN A 84 -8.77 7.08 -16.45
N GLU A 85 -8.78 7.35 -15.14
CA GLU A 85 -7.58 7.22 -14.29
C GLU A 85 -7.16 5.76 -14.12
N ILE A 86 -8.14 4.86 -13.94
CA ILE A 86 -7.89 3.41 -13.87
C ILE A 86 -7.25 2.92 -15.18
N SER A 87 -7.86 3.26 -16.33
CA SER A 87 -7.32 2.88 -17.66
C SER A 87 -5.91 3.43 -17.84
N PHE A 88 -5.71 4.72 -17.57
CA PHE A 88 -4.41 5.36 -17.68
C PHE A 88 -3.33 4.63 -16.87
N CYS A 89 -3.58 4.34 -15.59
CA CYS A 89 -2.58 3.69 -14.76
C CYS A 89 -2.37 2.21 -15.16
N ASN A 90 -3.41 1.52 -15.64
CA ASN A 90 -3.27 0.18 -16.20
C ASN A 90 -2.47 0.16 -17.51
N ASP A 91 -2.55 1.20 -18.34
CA ASP A 91 -1.71 1.33 -19.54
C ASP A 91 -0.24 1.47 -19.14
N ILE A 92 0.06 2.31 -18.14
CA ILE A 92 1.42 2.47 -17.60
C ILE A 92 1.94 1.16 -17.01
N LEU A 93 1.14 0.48 -16.18
CA LEU A 93 1.52 -0.80 -15.61
C LEU A 93 1.73 -1.85 -16.69
N SER A 94 0.90 -1.87 -17.73
CA SER A 94 1.07 -2.78 -18.86
C SER A 94 2.39 -2.52 -19.58
N GLU A 95 2.77 -1.26 -19.82
CA GLU A 95 4.08 -0.93 -20.42
C GLU A 95 5.24 -1.44 -19.55
N ILE A 96 5.15 -1.29 -18.23
CA ILE A 96 6.18 -1.77 -17.27
C ILE A 96 6.23 -3.31 -17.26
N LEU A 97 5.09 -3.96 -17.08
CA LEU A 97 5.01 -5.41 -16.88
C LEU A 97 5.25 -6.21 -18.17
N ASN A 98 5.04 -5.60 -19.34
CA ASN A 98 5.36 -6.21 -20.63
C ASN A 98 6.85 -6.11 -21.01
N ASP A 99 7.67 -5.35 -20.27
CA ASP A 99 9.11 -5.41 -20.44
C ASP A 99 9.61 -6.82 -20.07
N ARG A 100 10.24 -7.51 -21.03
CA ARG A 100 10.73 -8.89 -20.89
C ARG A 100 11.64 -9.06 -19.66
N HIS A 101 12.48 -8.09 -19.37
CA HIS A 101 13.43 -8.14 -18.26
C HIS A 101 12.71 -7.94 -16.92
N ILE A 102 11.72 -7.05 -16.85
CA ILE A 102 10.88 -6.86 -15.66
C ILE A 102 10.03 -8.11 -15.40
N ALA A 103 9.32 -8.60 -16.41
CA ALA A 103 8.50 -9.81 -16.30
C ALA A 103 9.33 -11.00 -15.80
N ARG A 104 10.54 -11.18 -16.35
CA ARG A 104 11.44 -12.24 -15.91
C ARG A 104 11.97 -12.01 -14.49
N ALA A 105 12.24 -10.77 -14.10
CA ALA A 105 12.65 -10.44 -12.74
C ALA A 105 11.56 -10.78 -11.73
N LEU A 106 10.29 -10.47 -12.01
CA LEU A 106 9.16 -10.84 -11.16
C LEU A 106 9.06 -12.36 -10.96
N LEU A 107 9.18 -13.12 -12.05
CA LEU A 107 9.17 -14.58 -12.01
C LEU A 107 10.35 -15.15 -11.21
N ASP A 108 11.57 -14.72 -11.50
CA ASP A 108 12.78 -15.19 -10.80
C ASP A 108 12.79 -14.78 -9.32
N GLY A 109 12.18 -13.63 -9.01
CA GLY A 109 11.99 -13.14 -7.65
C GLY A 109 10.86 -13.82 -6.90
N GLY A 110 10.07 -14.68 -7.54
CA GLY A 110 8.89 -15.32 -6.93
C GLY A 110 7.81 -14.33 -6.53
N VAL A 111 7.73 -13.18 -7.19
CA VAL A 111 6.76 -12.13 -6.89
C VAL A 111 5.44 -12.42 -7.60
N VAL A 112 4.37 -12.59 -6.83
CA VAL A 112 3.01 -12.79 -7.34
C VAL A 112 2.22 -11.48 -7.18
N ILE A 113 1.71 -10.96 -8.29
CA ILE A 113 0.93 -9.71 -8.32
C ILE A 113 -0.30 -9.82 -9.23
N LEU A 114 -1.23 -8.89 -9.04
CA LEU A 114 -2.32 -8.65 -9.98
C LEU A 114 -1.74 -8.03 -11.26
N PRO A 115 -2.14 -8.50 -12.45
CA PRO A 115 -1.68 -7.92 -13.71
C PRO A 115 -2.27 -6.54 -13.99
N VAL A 116 -3.43 -6.25 -13.40
CA VAL A 116 -4.17 -5.00 -13.54
C VAL A 116 -4.65 -4.50 -12.19
N ILE A 117 -4.84 -3.19 -12.08
CA ILE A 117 -5.52 -2.56 -10.96
C ILE A 117 -7.00 -2.50 -11.27
N GLU A 118 -7.80 -3.14 -10.44
CA GLU A 118 -9.24 -3.25 -10.61
C GLU A 118 -9.95 -3.03 -9.27
N PRO A 119 -10.16 -1.75 -8.86
CA PRO A 119 -10.67 -1.44 -7.53
C PRO A 119 -12.06 -2.03 -7.28
N ASN A 120 -12.96 -2.03 -8.29
CA ASN A 120 -14.31 -2.59 -8.16
C ASN A 120 -14.28 -4.10 -7.89
N ARG A 121 -13.37 -4.83 -8.55
CA ARG A 121 -13.16 -6.27 -8.31
C ARG A 121 -12.70 -6.55 -6.88
N TYR A 122 -11.78 -5.73 -6.37
CA TYR A 122 -11.35 -5.79 -4.97
C TYR A 122 -12.47 -5.42 -3.99
N ILE A 123 -13.28 -4.41 -4.30
CA ILE A 123 -14.45 -4.02 -3.49
C ILE A 123 -15.45 -5.18 -3.41
N LYS A 124 -15.80 -5.79 -4.55
CA LYS A 124 -16.66 -6.97 -4.61
C LYS A 124 -16.13 -8.11 -3.75
N PHE A 125 -14.82 -8.38 -3.81
CA PHE A 125 -14.17 -9.41 -2.99
C PHE A 125 -14.34 -9.13 -1.50
N ARG A 126 -14.06 -7.89 -1.07
CA ARG A 126 -14.15 -7.49 0.34
C ARG A 126 -15.59 -7.56 0.86
N ALA A 127 -16.55 -7.09 0.05
CA ALA A 127 -17.96 -7.14 0.38
C ALA A 127 -18.45 -8.58 0.51
N LEU A 128 -18.15 -9.43 -0.48
CA LEU A 128 -18.56 -10.83 -0.48
C LEU A 128 -17.95 -11.62 0.69
N ASN A 129 -16.65 -11.47 0.95
CA ASN A 129 -16.02 -12.13 2.10
C ASN A 129 -16.62 -11.68 3.43
N ARG A 130 -17.04 -10.42 3.54
CA ARG A 130 -17.69 -9.94 4.76
C ARG A 130 -19.05 -10.60 4.96
N ILE A 131 -19.84 -10.75 3.91
CA ILE A 131 -21.11 -11.49 3.94
C ILE A 131 -20.84 -12.93 4.39
N ILE A 132 -19.95 -13.64 3.68
CA ILE A 132 -19.63 -15.05 3.95
C ILE A 132 -19.18 -15.24 5.41
N SER A 133 -18.37 -14.32 5.95
CA SER A 133 -17.89 -14.40 7.34
C SER A 133 -18.99 -14.30 8.40
N GLY A 134 -20.12 -13.68 8.07
CA GLY A 134 -21.27 -13.52 8.97
C GLY A 134 -22.32 -14.62 8.87
N VAL A 135 -22.18 -15.54 7.92
CA VAL A 135 -23.18 -16.58 7.66
C VAL A 135 -22.97 -17.78 8.59
N GLN A 136 -23.99 -18.08 9.40
CA GLN A 136 -23.98 -19.23 10.31
C GLN A 136 -24.67 -20.47 9.75
N ARG A 137 -25.59 -20.30 8.79
CA ARG A 137 -26.35 -21.40 8.20
C ARG A 137 -25.66 -21.97 6.96
N ALA A 138 -25.52 -23.29 6.90
CA ALA A 138 -24.79 -23.99 5.83
C ALA A 138 -25.39 -23.79 4.43
N ASP A 139 -26.72 -23.73 4.31
CA ASP A 139 -27.43 -23.51 3.05
C ASP A 139 -27.15 -22.11 2.47
N ILE A 140 -27.19 -21.09 3.33
CA ILE A 140 -26.87 -19.71 2.95
C ILE A 140 -25.37 -19.58 2.61
N PHE A 141 -24.50 -20.28 3.34
CA PHE A 141 -23.07 -20.26 3.07
C PHE A 141 -22.76 -20.87 1.70
N ALA A 142 -23.38 -22.02 1.38
CA ALA A 142 -23.24 -22.67 0.08
C ALA A 142 -23.71 -21.75 -1.06
N TYR A 143 -24.80 -21.02 -0.86
CA TYR A 143 -25.28 -20.03 -1.84
C TYR A 143 -24.23 -18.94 -2.13
N TRP A 144 -23.69 -18.28 -1.10
CA TRP A 144 -22.68 -17.22 -1.31
C TRP A 144 -21.37 -17.75 -1.89
N GLN A 145 -21.01 -18.99 -1.61
CA GLN A 145 -19.87 -19.67 -2.24
C GLN A 145 -20.12 -19.94 -3.74
N GLN A 146 -21.35 -20.26 -4.15
CA GLN A 146 -21.66 -20.49 -5.56
C GLN A 146 -21.47 -19.26 -6.43
N ILE A 147 -21.73 -18.07 -5.90
CA ILE A 147 -21.54 -16.80 -6.62
C ILE A 147 -20.14 -16.19 -6.43
N ASN A 148 -19.26 -16.87 -5.68
CA ASN A 148 -17.88 -16.45 -5.47
C ASN A 148 -17.03 -16.84 -6.69
N ASP A 149 -16.82 -15.88 -7.58
CA ASP A 149 -16.13 -16.03 -8.86
C ASP A 149 -14.64 -15.64 -8.81
N PHE A 150 -14.03 -15.53 -7.62
CA PHE A 150 -12.63 -15.17 -7.45
C PHE A 150 -11.71 -16.38 -7.57
N THR A 151 -10.68 -16.25 -8.40
CA THR A 151 -9.59 -17.23 -8.54
C THR A 151 -8.78 -17.35 -7.24
N ASP A 152 -8.11 -18.47 -7.02
CA ASP A 152 -7.25 -18.67 -5.84
C ASP A 152 -6.17 -17.58 -5.72
N LYS A 153 -5.62 -17.15 -6.86
CA LYS A 153 -4.64 -16.06 -6.93
C LYS A 153 -5.23 -14.72 -6.50
N GLU A 154 -6.45 -14.38 -6.96
CA GLU A 154 -7.15 -13.18 -6.50
C GLU A 154 -7.41 -13.24 -4.99
N ARG A 155 -7.86 -14.41 -4.48
CA ARG A 155 -8.11 -14.61 -3.05
C ARG A 155 -6.85 -14.36 -2.22
N GLU A 156 -5.70 -14.90 -2.63
CA GLU A 156 -4.42 -14.67 -1.98
C GLU A 156 -4.05 -13.18 -1.94
N LEU A 157 -4.10 -12.51 -3.09
CA LEU A 157 -3.64 -11.13 -3.23
C LEU A 157 -4.59 -10.11 -2.60
N PHE A 158 -5.91 -10.31 -2.73
CA PHE A 158 -6.92 -9.43 -2.15
C PHE A 158 -7.09 -9.59 -0.64
N ASN A 159 -6.77 -10.76 -0.05
CA ASN A 159 -6.73 -10.89 1.41
C ASN A 159 -5.58 -10.09 2.04
N GLY A 160 -4.53 -9.79 1.26
CA GLY A 160 -3.45 -8.90 1.66
C GLY A 160 -3.79 -7.42 1.41
N LYS A 161 -2.79 -6.69 0.91
CA LYS A 161 -2.96 -5.33 0.38
C LYS A 161 -2.55 -5.35 -1.10
N PRO A 162 -3.51 -5.54 -2.02
CA PRO A 162 -3.23 -6.02 -3.37
C PRO A 162 -2.36 -5.07 -4.21
N TYR A 163 -2.40 -3.77 -3.91
CA TYR A 163 -1.73 -2.74 -4.70
C TYR A 163 -0.43 -2.21 -4.06
N LYS A 164 -0.04 -2.74 -2.89
CA LYS A 164 1.18 -2.30 -2.20
C LYS A 164 2.45 -2.50 -3.01
N PHE A 165 2.55 -3.62 -3.73
CA PHE A 165 3.68 -3.88 -4.60
C PHE A 165 3.72 -2.88 -5.77
N HIS A 166 2.61 -2.72 -6.50
CA HIS A 166 2.49 -1.75 -7.60
C HIS A 166 2.84 -0.34 -7.15
N LYS A 167 2.29 0.10 -6.01
CA LYS A 167 2.56 1.41 -5.42
C LYS A 167 4.06 1.65 -5.24
N LYS A 168 4.75 0.71 -4.60
CA LYS A 168 6.19 0.81 -4.36
C LYS A 168 7.00 0.72 -5.64
N LEU A 169 6.66 -0.21 -6.54
CA LEU A 169 7.37 -0.37 -7.81
C LEU A 169 7.33 0.93 -8.64
N VAL A 170 6.13 1.48 -8.85
CA VAL A 170 5.95 2.70 -9.63
C VAL A 170 6.65 3.89 -8.96
N TYR A 171 6.61 3.99 -7.62
CA TYR A 171 7.33 5.04 -6.89
C TYR A 171 8.85 4.95 -7.06
N ILE A 172 9.42 3.74 -6.98
CA ILE A 172 10.86 3.51 -7.16
C ILE A 172 11.29 3.88 -8.59
N MET A 173 10.51 3.50 -9.59
CA MET A 173 10.75 3.87 -10.98
C MET A 173 10.61 5.39 -11.20
N TYR A 174 9.56 6.01 -10.65
CA TYR A 174 9.39 7.47 -10.67
C TYR A 174 10.60 8.17 -10.10
N GLY A 175 11.03 7.80 -8.89
CA GLY A 175 12.16 8.42 -8.21
C GLY A 175 13.48 8.30 -8.98
N TYR A 176 13.69 7.20 -9.71
CA TYR A 176 14.87 7.05 -10.58
C TYR A 176 14.79 7.97 -11.79
N VAL A 177 13.67 7.95 -12.53
CA VAL A 177 13.51 8.74 -13.77
C VAL A 177 13.47 10.24 -13.49
N SER A 178 12.88 10.67 -12.37
CA SER A 178 12.83 12.08 -11.96
C SER A 178 14.12 12.58 -11.31
N GLY A 179 14.98 11.67 -10.85
CA GLY A 179 16.17 11.98 -10.06
C GLY A 179 15.91 12.21 -8.56
N GLU A 180 14.65 12.19 -8.12
CA GLU A 180 14.29 12.38 -6.70
C GLU A 180 14.93 11.34 -5.78
N ILE A 181 15.11 10.09 -6.25
CA ILE A 181 15.70 9.02 -5.44
C ILE A 181 17.16 9.33 -5.08
N ARG A 182 17.90 10.01 -5.97
CA ARG A 182 19.29 10.43 -5.71
C ARG A 182 19.32 11.50 -4.63
N GLN A 183 18.47 12.51 -4.74
CA GLN A 183 18.39 13.58 -3.76
C GLN A 183 17.99 13.04 -2.39
N ALA A 184 16.95 12.19 -2.35
CA ALA A 184 16.48 11.55 -1.13
C ALA A 184 17.58 10.74 -0.42
N TYR A 185 18.45 10.04 -1.17
CA TYR A 185 19.56 9.29 -0.58
C TYR A 185 20.77 10.16 -0.22
N ALA A 186 21.00 11.27 -0.91
CA ALA A 186 22.09 12.20 -0.61
C ALA A 186 21.83 12.98 0.69
N GLU A 187 20.60 13.46 0.88
CA GLU A 187 20.19 14.33 2.00
C GLU A 187 19.43 13.56 3.10
N GLY A 188 19.04 12.31 2.82
CA GLY A 188 18.11 11.56 3.66
C GLY A 188 18.60 11.30 5.08
N ILE A 189 19.89 10.98 5.25
CA ILE A 189 20.43 10.71 6.60
C ILE A 189 20.40 11.96 7.47
N GLU A 190 20.86 13.09 6.94
CA GLU A 190 20.83 14.37 7.67
C GLU A 190 19.38 14.79 7.98
N THR A 191 18.47 14.60 7.03
CA THR A 191 17.05 14.88 7.21
C THR A 191 16.43 14.00 8.30
N LEU A 192 16.73 12.69 8.31
CA LEU A 192 16.26 11.76 9.33
C LEU A 192 16.84 12.10 10.71
N ASP A 193 18.11 12.48 10.81
CA ASP A 193 18.73 12.88 12.08
C ASP A 193 18.11 14.18 12.63
N LYS A 194 17.89 15.17 11.76
CA LYS A 194 17.18 16.40 12.13
C LYS A 194 15.75 16.12 12.60
N TYR A 195 15.02 15.27 11.87
CA TYR A 195 13.65 14.90 12.24
C TYR A 195 13.61 14.16 13.59
N LYS A 196 14.53 13.22 13.80
CA LYS A 196 14.68 12.50 15.07
C LYS A 196 14.94 13.45 16.24
N GLN A 197 15.80 14.45 16.04
CA GLN A 197 16.13 15.43 17.07
C GLN A 197 14.90 16.30 17.42
N LEU A 198 14.19 16.81 16.41
CA LEU A 198 12.97 17.59 16.62
C LEU A 198 11.88 16.79 17.36
N LEU A 199 11.71 15.51 17.02
CA LEU A 199 10.77 14.65 17.75
C LEU A 199 11.14 14.50 19.22
N LYS A 200 12.42 14.30 19.55
CA LYS A 200 12.87 14.24 20.95
C LYS A 200 12.61 15.54 21.71
N GLU A 201 12.82 16.68 21.06
CA GLU A 201 12.54 17.99 21.65
C GLU A 201 11.05 18.16 21.93
N ILE A 202 10.18 17.73 21.01
CA ILE A 202 8.73 17.69 21.23
C ILE A 202 8.39 16.83 22.45
N CYS A 203 8.98 15.63 22.60
CA CYS A 203 8.75 14.78 23.77
C CYS A 203 9.05 15.51 25.09
N GLU A 204 10.17 16.23 25.15
CA GLU A 204 10.56 16.94 26.38
C GLU A 204 9.62 18.10 26.67
N LEU A 205 9.10 18.79 25.65
CA LEU A 205 8.11 19.85 25.83
C LEU A 205 6.78 19.30 26.34
N GLU A 206 6.34 18.14 25.84
CA GLU A 206 5.08 17.50 26.24
C GLU A 206 5.09 16.97 27.69
N LYS A 207 6.27 16.87 28.34
CA LYS A 207 6.37 16.59 29.79
C LYS A 207 5.99 17.78 30.67
N ASN A 208 5.83 18.98 30.12
CA ASN A 208 5.43 20.14 30.90
C ASN A 208 4.00 19.96 31.45
N SER A 209 3.80 20.30 32.73
CA SER A 209 2.53 20.11 33.43
C SER A 209 1.36 20.85 32.77
N LEU A 210 1.59 21.91 32.00
CA LEU A 210 0.56 22.60 31.23
C LEU A 210 -0.16 21.66 30.25
N PHE A 211 0.54 20.69 29.66
CA PHE A 211 -0.03 19.73 28.71
C PHE A 211 -1.00 18.75 29.39
N SER A 212 -0.87 18.51 30.70
CA SER A 212 -1.86 17.74 31.47
C SER A 212 -3.23 18.42 31.59
N TYR A 213 -3.30 19.72 31.29
CA TYR A 213 -4.54 20.51 31.32
C TYR A 213 -5.08 20.82 29.92
N LEU A 214 -4.34 20.50 28.86
CA LEU A 214 -4.85 20.59 27.49
C LEU A 214 -5.82 19.43 27.27
N THR A 215 -7.11 19.76 27.24
CA THR A 215 -8.19 18.79 27.00
C THR A 215 -7.91 17.96 25.75
N GLU A 216 -8.24 16.67 25.81
CA GLU A 216 -8.10 15.59 24.78
C GLU A 216 -8.66 15.89 23.37
N ARG A 217 -9.04 17.14 23.07
CA ARG A 217 -9.72 17.58 21.85
C ARG A 217 -8.80 17.94 20.68
N HIS A 218 -7.49 17.90 20.83
CA HIS A 218 -6.57 18.02 19.71
C HIS A 218 -5.77 16.72 19.61
N GLY A 219 -5.95 16.02 18.49
CA GLY A 219 -5.46 14.67 18.29
C GLY A 219 -4.03 14.48 18.81
N ARG A 220 -3.88 13.51 19.70
CA ARG A 220 -2.61 12.96 20.21
C ARG A 220 -1.62 14.04 20.66
N VAL A 221 -1.89 14.66 21.80
CA VAL A 221 -0.78 15.11 22.65
C VAL A 221 -0.05 13.84 23.06
N PHE A 222 1.16 13.63 22.57
CA PHE A 222 1.93 12.44 22.91
C PHE A 222 2.51 12.70 24.29
N HIS A 223 1.82 12.27 25.34
CA HIS A 223 2.45 12.28 26.65
C HIS A 223 3.74 11.48 26.49
N GLY A 224 4.90 12.02 26.85
CA GLY A 224 6.24 11.53 26.46
C GLY A 224 6.61 10.07 26.81
N GLU A 225 5.64 9.26 27.21
CA GLU A 225 5.64 7.81 27.42
C GLU A 225 4.80 7.05 26.36
N ASP A 226 4.21 7.73 25.36
CA ASP A 226 3.37 7.11 24.34
C ASP A 226 4.20 6.19 23.43
N ASP A 227 3.87 4.89 23.46
CA ASP A 227 4.45 3.82 22.63
C ASP A 227 4.50 4.18 21.13
N ILE A 228 3.55 5.00 20.66
CA ILE A 228 3.45 5.41 19.25
C ILE A 228 4.67 6.25 18.84
N LEU A 229 5.14 7.16 19.68
CA LEU A 229 6.23 8.06 19.30
C LEU A 229 7.60 7.40 19.45
N MET A 230 7.77 6.53 20.45
CA MET A 230 8.92 5.62 20.54
C MET A 230 8.97 4.67 19.34
N THR A 231 7.82 4.22 18.84
CA THR A 231 7.72 3.46 17.59
C THR A 231 8.19 4.30 16.40
N VAL A 232 7.78 5.57 16.27
CA VAL A 232 8.25 6.46 15.20
C VAL A 232 9.77 6.66 15.25
N LEU A 233 10.35 6.87 16.44
CA LEU A 233 11.79 7.00 16.62
C LEU A 233 12.54 5.73 16.18
N ALA A 234 12.02 4.55 16.53
CA ALA A 234 12.59 3.28 16.10
C ALA A 234 12.48 3.08 14.58
N GLU A 235 11.36 3.49 13.96
CA GLU A 235 11.19 3.46 12.51
C GLU A 235 12.16 4.40 11.77
N ILE A 236 12.54 5.54 12.36
CA ILE A 236 13.59 6.41 11.80
C ILE A 236 14.95 5.71 11.81
N ASP A 237 15.31 5.07 12.92
CA ASP A 237 16.57 4.31 13.02
C ASP A 237 16.62 3.16 12.01
N LYS A 238 15.48 2.48 11.83
CA LYS A 238 15.32 1.45 10.80
C LYS A 238 15.49 2.04 9.39
N ALA A 239 14.82 3.14 9.08
CA ALA A 239 14.93 3.81 7.79
C ALA A 239 16.36 4.23 7.47
N LYS A 240 17.07 4.79 8.47
CA LYS A 240 18.48 5.20 8.35
C LYS A 240 19.40 4.02 8.06
N ALA A 241 19.24 2.91 8.78
CA ALA A 241 20.02 1.70 8.55
C ALA A 241 19.75 1.07 7.17
N GLY A 242 18.57 1.31 6.60
CA GLY A 242 18.24 0.92 5.23
C GLY A 242 18.89 1.77 4.12
N VAL A 243 19.65 2.83 4.45
CA VAL A 243 20.40 3.66 3.49
C VAL A 243 21.85 3.20 3.45
N ILE A 244 22.19 2.37 2.47
CA ILE A 244 23.45 1.60 2.46
C ILE A 244 24.62 2.29 1.76
N SER A 245 24.34 3.33 0.98
CA SER A 245 25.37 4.08 0.28
C SER A 245 25.10 5.57 0.41
N THR A 246 25.98 6.28 1.12
CA THR A 246 25.99 7.74 1.23
C THR A 246 27.03 8.40 0.34
N ARG A 247 27.84 7.62 -0.39
CA ARG A 247 28.82 8.17 -1.33
C ARG A 247 28.09 8.94 -2.42
N ASN A 248 28.17 10.26 -2.37
CA ASN A 248 27.52 11.14 -3.33
C ASN A 248 28.38 11.27 -4.59
N ASP A 249 28.40 10.20 -5.39
CA ASP A 249 29.05 10.14 -6.70
C ASP A 249 28.00 9.97 -7.81
N ASN A 250 28.46 9.91 -9.07
CA ASN A 250 27.59 9.77 -10.24
C ASN A 250 26.80 8.45 -10.29
N SER A 251 27.09 7.49 -9.42
CA SER A 251 26.40 6.20 -9.35
C SER A 251 25.49 6.05 -8.13
N LEU A 252 25.27 7.15 -7.37
CA LEU A 252 24.37 7.14 -6.22
C LEU A 252 22.92 6.81 -6.63
N ALA A 253 22.46 7.33 -7.76
CA ALA A 253 21.10 7.07 -8.27
C ALA A 253 20.87 5.57 -8.52
N GLU A 254 21.80 4.91 -9.22
CA GLU A 254 21.76 3.47 -9.51
C GLU A 254 21.81 2.63 -8.24
N ARG A 255 22.67 2.98 -7.27
CA ARG A 255 22.77 2.27 -6.00
C ARG A 255 21.51 2.43 -5.15
N ALA A 256 20.94 3.63 -5.11
CA ALA A 256 19.68 3.90 -4.40
C ALA A 256 18.51 3.13 -5.02
N PHE A 257 18.41 3.15 -6.35
CA PHE A 257 17.41 2.40 -7.11
C PHE A 257 17.49 0.90 -6.87
N VAL A 258 18.68 0.31 -6.98
CA VAL A 258 18.92 -1.11 -6.68
C VAL A 258 18.58 -1.45 -5.24
N THR A 259 18.94 -0.58 -4.29
CA THR A 259 18.65 -0.79 -2.87
C THR A 259 17.14 -0.87 -2.62
N GLU A 260 16.35 0.03 -3.20
CA GLU A 260 14.89 0.00 -3.08
C GLU A 260 14.25 -1.19 -3.79
N LEU A 261 14.75 -1.58 -4.97
CA LEU A 261 14.29 -2.81 -5.62
C LEU A 261 14.61 -4.06 -4.80
N LEU A 262 15.80 -4.16 -4.21
CA LEU A 262 16.17 -5.30 -3.35
C LEU A 262 15.22 -5.40 -2.15
N LYS A 263 14.90 -4.28 -1.50
CA LYS A 263 13.89 -4.22 -0.43
C LYS A 263 12.52 -4.68 -0.92
N LEU A 264 12.10 -4.22 -2.10
CA LEU A 264 10.82 -4.59 -2.71
C LEU A 264 10.75 -6.11 -2.97
N PHE A 265 11.73 -6.67 -3.68
CA PHE A 265 11.77 -8.09 -4.01
C PHE A 265 11.91 -8.98 -2.77
N TYR A 266 12.66 -8.55 -1.75
CA TYR A 266 12.74 -9.29 -0.49
C TYR A 266 11.42 -9.27 0.28
N THR A 267 10.68 -8.16 0.25
CA THR A 267 9.43 -8.01 1.01
C THR A 267 8.28 -8.82 0.39
N TYR A 268 8.19 -8.85 -0.96
CA TYR A 268 7.04 -9.43 -1.68
C TYR A 268 7.38 -10.68 -2.50
N GLY A 269 8.66 -11.06 -2.55
CA GLY A 269 9.13 -12.22 -3.29
C GLY A 269 9.73 -13.30 -2.37
N GLY A 270 10.43 -14.24 -2.99
CA GLY A 270 11.12 -15.34 -2.33
C GLY A 270 12.61 -15.08 -2.09
N SER A 271 13.42 -16.14 -2.20
CA SER A 271 14.78 -16.23 -1.65
C SER A 271 15.90 -15.63 -2.51
N ASN A 272 15.63 -15.07 -3.69
CA ASN A 272 16.68 -14.60 -4.61
C ASN A 272 16.50 -13.17 -5.15
N PRO A 273 16.49 -12.14 -4.27
CA PRO A 273 16.30 -10.76 -4.68
C PRO A 273 17.44 -10.23 -5.57
N THR A 274 18.69 -10.68 -5.39
CA THR A 274 19.82 -10.19 -6.19
C THR A 274 19.73 -10.60 -7.65
N SER A 275 19.34 -11.85 -7.94
CA SER A 275 19.13 -12.32 -9.31
C SER A 275 17.97 -11.59 -9.98
N ALA A 276 16.86 -11.41 -9.26
CA ALA A 276 15.70 -10.68 -9.76
C ALA A 276 16.06 -9.23 -10.12
N VAL A 277 16.71 -8.50 -9.21
CA VAL A 277 17.13 -7.11 -9.43
C VAL A 277 18.14 -7.01 -10.57
N TYR A 278 19.11 -7.93 -10.66
CA TYR A 278 20.06 -7.94 -11.79
C TYR A 278 19.37 -8.08 -13.15
N ARG A 279 18.29 -8.86 -13.24
CA ARG A 279 17.50 -8.91 -14.48
C ARG A 279 16.72 -7.63 -14.68
N PHE A 280 16.10 -7.10 -13.63
CA PHE A 280 15.32 -5.87 -13.68
C PHE A 280 16.15 -4.69 -14.20
N THR A 281 17.42 -4.60 -13.83
CA THR A 281 18.31 -3.50 -14.26
C THR A 281 18.83 -3.65 -15.70
N ARG A 282 18.42 -4.67 -16.45
CA ARG A 282 18.77 -4.88 -17.88
C ARG A 282 17.69 -4.41 -18.85
N THR A 283 16.65 -3.79 -18.31
CA THR A 283 15.55 -3.18 -19.03
C THR A 283 16.01 -1.96 -19.81
N ASN A 284 15.23 -1.59 -20.83
CA ASN A 284 15.53 -0.41 -21.65
C ASN A 284 15.29 0.93 -20.92
N PHE A 285 14.70 0.91 -19.71
CA PHE A 285 14.49 2.13 -18.93
C PHE A 285 15.76 2.56 -18.17
N MET A 286 16.72 1.65 -17.95
CA MET A 286 17.94 1.96 -17.23
C MET A 286 18.90 2.76 -18.12
N LEU A 287 19.41 3.88 -17.62
CA LEU A 287 20.36 4.72 -18.35
C LEU A 287 21.76 4.10 -18.41
N ASN A 288 22.14 3.41 -17.33
CA ASN A 288 23.46 2.82 -17.15
C ASN A 288 23.34 1.35 -16.77
N ASP A 289 24.24 0.54 -17.32
CA ASP A 289 24.40 -0.84 -16.90
C ASP A 289 24.88 -0.90 -15.45
N ILE A 290 24.19 -1.68 -14.61
CA ILE A 290 24.59 -1.91 -13.23
C ILE A 290 25.27 -3.27 -13.12
N GLU A 291 26.53 -3.28 -12.72
CA GLU A 291 27.28 -4.51 -12.49
C GLU A 291 26.64 -5.36 -11.39
N ARG A 292 26.58 -6.68 -11.62
CA ARG A 292 26.10 -7.65 -10.63
C ARG A 292 26.83 -7.56 -9.28
N LYS A 293 28.13 -7.24 -9.29
CA LYS A 293 28.92 -7.03 -8.06
C LYS A 293 28.44 -5.85 -7.22
N THR A 294 27.92 -4.80 -7.86
CA THR A 294 27.34 -3.64 -7.15
C THR A 294 26.03 -4.03 -6.49
N ILE A 295 25.17 -4.77 -7.20
CA ILE A 295 23.91 -5.29 -6.65
C ILE A 295 24.18 -6.22 -5.46
N GLN A 296 25.15 -7.13 -5.58
CA GLN A 296 25.52 -8.02 -4.49
C GLN A 296 26.02 -7.25 -3.26
N ARG A 297 26.89 -6.25 -3.44
CA ARG A 297 27.35 -5.40 -2.33
C ARG A 297 26.20 -4.69 -1.62
N CYS A 298 25.25 -4.12 -2.37
CA CYS A 298 24.05 -3.52 -1.79
C CYS A 298 23.23 -4.56 -0.99
N TRP A 299 23.10 -5.78 -1.51
CA TRP A 299 22.39 -6.85 -0.82
C TRP A 299 23.09 -7.31 0.45
N ASP A 300 24.40 -7.52 0.44
CA ASP A 300 25.15 -7.98 1.62
C ASP A 300 25.03 -6.96 2.77
N SER A 301 25.00 -5.67 2.45
CA SER A 301 24.71 -4.62 3.42
C SER A 301 23.25 -4.62 3.88
N LEU A 302 22.27 -4.86 2.99
CA LEU A 302 20.83 -4.93 3.33
C LEU A 302 20.47 -6.13 4.19
N SER A 303 20.91 -7.34 3.80
CA SER A 303 20.49 -8.60 4.41
C SER A 303 20.91 -8.68 5.88
N SER A 304 22.13 -8.24 6.17
CA SER A 304 22.66 -8.14 7.54
C SER A 304 21.79 -7.29 8.47
N TYR A 305 21.04 -6.34 7.90
CA TYR A 305 20.11 -5.48 8.60
C TYR A 305 18.69 -6.05 8.62
N MET A 306 18.19 -6.57 7.49
CA MET A 306 16.82 -7.08 7.40
C MET A 306 16.61 -8.37 8.18
N ASP A 307 17.62 -9.23 8.29
CA ASP A 307 17.55 -10.47 9.09
C ASP A 307 17.53 -10.18 10.60
N LYS A 308 18.04 -9.03 11.04
CA LYS A 308 18.02 -8.60 12.46
C LYS A 308 16.70 -7.98 12.90
N ASN A 309 15.84 -7.61 11.95
CA ASN A 309 14.59 -6.87 12.19
C ASN A 309 13.34 -7.68 11.77
N ARG A 310 13.48 -9.00 11.64
CA ARG A 310 12.39 -9.95 11.42
C ARG A 310 11.87 -10.47 12.75
#